data_AF-A0A7C5YS78-F1
#
_entry.id   AF-A0A7C5YS78-F1
#
_cell.length_a   1.000
_cell.length_b   1.000
_cell.length_c   1.000
_cell.angle_alpha   90.00
_cell.angle_beta   90.00
_cell.angle_gamma   90.00
#
_symmetry.space_group_name_H-M   'P 1'
#
loop_
_entity.id
_entity.type
_entity.pdbx_description
1 polymer ?
#
loop_
_entity_poly.entity_id
_entity_poly.type
_entity_poly.pdbx_seq_one_letter_code
_entity_poly.pdbx_strand_id
1 'polypeptide(L)' 'MPETGVKLLTHNELLSYEEIELIAKSAVQAGIKKFRITGGEPLVRKGLT' A
#
# COMPACT_ATOMS: atom_id res chain seq x y z
N MET A 1 -13.55 9.84 3.27
CA MET A 1 -12.56 10.13 4.32
C MET A 1 -13.32 10.15 5.65
N PRO A 2 -12.83 9.52 6.73
CA PRO A 2 -13.57 9.45 7.99
C PRO A 2 -13.82 10.85 8.57
N GLU A 3 -14.97 11.02 9.24
CA GLU A 3 -15.41 12.30 9.82
C GLU A 3 -14.41 12.85 10.85
N THR A 4 -13.67 11.97 11.52
CA THR A 4 -12.65 12.31 12.53
C THR A 4 -11.26 12.60 11.96
N GLY A 5 -11.10 12.59 10.63
CA GLY A 5 -9.79 12.69 9.98
C GLY A 5 -8.95 11.41 10.07
N VAL A 6 -7.75 11.45 9.49
CA VAL A 6 -6.82 10.30 9.43
C VAL A 6 -5.53 10.67 10.15
N LYS A 7 -5.06 9.80 11.06
CA LYS A 7 -3.75 9.97 11.69
C LYS A 7 -2.67 9.84 10.60
N LEU A 8 -1.81 10.85 10.46
CA LEU A 8 -0.67 10.79 9.56
C LEU A 8 0.34 9.78 10.10
N LEU A 9 0.71 8.82 9.25
CA LEU A 9 1.74 7.83 9.55
C LEU A 9 3.11 8.37 9.16
N THR A 10 4.11 8.03 9.95
CA THR A 10 5.52 8.24 9.57
C THR A 10 5.93 7.22 8.50
N HIS A 11 7.01 7.50 7.77
CA HIS A 11 7.50 6.58 6.73
C HIS A 11 7.83 5.19 7.27
N ASN A 12 8.28 5.10 8.53
CA ASN A 12 8.65 3.84 9.18
C ASN A 12 7.43 3.00 9.60
N GLU A 13 6.23 3.60 9.63
CA GLU A 13 4.98 2.89 9.89
C GLU A 13 4.33 2.37 8.60
N LEU A 14 4.88 2.72 7.43
CA LEU A 14 4.44 2.22 6.13
C LEU A 14 5.26 1.00 5.74
N LEU A 15 4.59 0.00 5.15
CA LEU A 15 5.29 -1.11 4.51
C LEU A 15 6.22 -0.59 3.42
N SER A 16 7.43 -1.16 3.34
CA SER A 16 8.36 -0.93 2.24
C SER A 16 7.83 -1.53 0.93
N TYR A 17 8.46 -1.20 -0.20
CA TYR A 17 8.06 -1.81 -1.48
C TYR A 17 8.39 -3.31 -1.52
N GLU A 18 9.48 -3.71 -0.88
CA GLU A 18 9.91 -5.10 -0.74
C GLU A 18 8.92 -5.91 0.10
N GLU A 19 8.40 -5.33 1.18
CA GLU A 19 7.36 -5.97 2.01
C GLU A 19 6.04 -6.10 1.23
N ILE A 20 5.64 -5.06 0.48
CA ILE A 20 4.45 -5.13 -0.39
C ILE A 20 4.62 -6.21 -1.47
N GLU A 21 5.81 -6.30 -2.08
CA GLU A 21 6.11 -7.32 -3.09
C GLU A 21 6.04 -8.74 -2.51
N LEU A 22 6.59 -8.96 -1.32
CA LEU A 22 6.51 -10.23 -0.62
C LEU A 22 5.04 -10.66 -0.42
N ILE A 23 4.20 -9.75 0.08
CA ILE A 23 2.77 -10.00 0.28
C ILE A 23 2.08 -10.28 -1.06
N ALA A 24 2.35 -9.48 -2.09
CA ALA A 24 1.75 -9.65 -3.40
C ALA A 24 2.10 -11.03 -4.02
N LYS A 25 3.35 -11.48 -3.88
CA LYS A 25 3.78 -12.81 -4.33
C LYS A 25 3.03 -13.93 -3.62
N SER A 26 2.89 -13.86 -2.30
CA SER A 26 2.09 -14.83 -1.53
C SER A 26 0.61 -14.81 -1.90
N ALA A 27 0.04 -13.61 -2.11
CA ALA A 27 -1.35 -13.44 -2.54
C ALA A 27 -1.62 -14.07 -3.93
N VAL A 28 -0.68 -13.94 -4.87
CA VAL A 28 -0.78 -14.59 -6.19
C VAL A 28 -0.78 -16.11 -6.05
N GLN A 29 0.07 -16.67 -5.19
CA GLN A 29 0.08 -18.12 -4.91
C GLN A 29 -1.24 -18.60 -4.29
N ALA A 30 -1.92 -17.74 -3.53
CA ALA A 30 -3.26 -18.00 -2.98
C ALA A 30 -4.40 -17.78 -3.99
N GLY A 31 -4.10 -17.47 -5.26
CA GLY A 31 -5.09 -17.33 -6.33
C GLY A 31 -5.63 -15.91 -6.54
N ILE A 32 -5.08 -14.90 -5.87
CA ILE A 32 -5.45 -13.49 -6.10
C ILE A 32 -4.84 -13.03 -7.43
N LYS A 33 -5.68 -12.51 -8.33
CA LYS A 33 -5.29 -12.12 -9.70
C LYS A 33 -5.34 -10.61 -9.96
N LYS A 34 -5.95 -9.84 -9.06
CA LYS A 34 -6.18 -8.41 -9.25
C LYS A 34 -5.85 -7.65 -7.98
N PHE A 35 -4.99 -6.65 -8.14
CA PHE A 35 -4.63 -5.71 -7.08
C PHE A 35 -5.13 -4.32 -7.46
N ARG A 36 -5.57 -3.55 -6.47
CA ARG A 36 -5.91 -2.14 -6.63
C ARG A 36 -4.97 -1.32 -5.76
N ILE A 37 -4.18 -0.47 -6.39
CA ILE A 37 -3.36 0.51 -5.68
C ILE A 37 -4.29 1.62 -5.17
N THR A 38 -4.19 1.93 -3.88
CA THR A 38 -5.04 2.90 -3.20
C THR A 38 -4.28 3.55 -2.04
N GLY A 39 -4.91 4.45 -1.31
CA GLY A 39 -4.34 5.25 -0.23
C GLY A 39 -5.19 6.49 -0.01
N GLY A 40 -4.55 7.61 0.33
CA GLY A 40 -5.12 8.93 0.10
C GLY A 40 -5.02 9.26 -1.40
N GLU A 41 -3.94 9.92 -1.78
CA GLU A 41 -3.53 10.07 -3.18
C GLU A 41 -2.37 9.10 -3.47
N PRO A 42 -2.58 8.04 -4.28
CA PRO A 42 -1.56 7.00 -4.51
C PRO A 42 -0.24 7.52 -5.10
N LEU A 43 -0.32 8.50 -6.02
CA LEU A 43 0.86 8.99 -6.75
C LEU A 43 1.79 9.85 -5.90
N VAL A 44 1.37 10.25 -4.69
CA VAL A 44 2.22 10.97 -3.74
C VAL A 44 3.30 10.06 -3.14
N ARG A 45 3.15 8.74 -3.21
CA ARG A 45 4.14 7.82 -2.67
C ARG A 45 5.42 7.83 -3.53
N LYS A 46 6.52 8.32 -2.95
CA LYS A 46 7.83 8.41 -3.62
C LYS A 46 8.25 7.06 -4.22
N GLY A 47 8.73 7.08 -5.46
CA GLY A 47 9.21 5.91 -6.18
C GLY A 47 8.12 5.08 -6.89
N LEU A 48 6.87 5.53 -6.87
CA LEU A 48 5.79 4.91 -7.66
C LEU A 48 5.80 5.33 -9.14
N THR A 49 6.47 6.43 -9.47
CA THR A 49 6.69 6.99 -10.82
C THR A 49 8.16 7.26 -11.04
#